data_AF-A0A2D4KSY4-F1
#
_entry.id   AF-A0A2D4KSY4-F1
#
_cell.length_a   1.000
_cell.length_b   1.000
_cell.length_c   1.000
_cell.angle_alpha   90.00
_cell.angle_beta   90.00
_cell.angle_gamma   90.00
#
_symmetry.space_group_name_H-M   'P 1'
#
loop_
_entity.id
_entity.type
_entity.pdbx_description
1 polymer ?
#
loop_
_entity_poly.entity_id
_entity_poly.type
_entity_poly.pdbx_seq_one_letter_code
_entity_poly.pdbx_strand_id
1 'polypeptide(L)'
;KQGRRMFPYCRYWISGLESNLKYILVMDISPVDNFRYKWNGHSWEPSGKAEPHVLGRVFIHPESPSTGHYWMHQPVSFYKLKLTNNTLDQEGHIILHSMHRYLPRLHLVPAEK
;
A
#
# COMPACT_ATOMS: atom_id res chain seq x y z
N LYS A 1 -12.89 6.35 -12.08
CA LYS A 1 -12.86 4.86 -12.03
C LYS A 1 -12.81 4.43 -10.57
N GLN A 2 -13.62 3.46 -10.14
CA GLN A 2 -13.87 3.12 -8.71
C GLN A 2 -12.72 2.43 -7.95
N GLY A 3 -11.53 2.34 -8.54
CA GLY A 3 -10.40 1.55 -8.03
C GLY A 3 -10.62 0.03 -8.04
N ARG A 4 -9.55 -0.73 -7.78
CA ARG A 4 -9.53 -2.20 -7.68
C ARG A 4 -8.80 -2.64 -6.43
N ARG A 5 -9.33 -3.63 -5.71
CA ARG A 5 -8.63 -4.27 -4.60
C ARG A 5 -7.48 -5.13 -5.13
N MET A 6 -6.40 -5.21 -4.36
CA MET A 6 -5.27 -6.10 -4.68
C MET A 6 -5.66 -7.57 -4.54
N PHE A 7 -5.00 -8.44 -5.30
CA PHE A 7 -5.02 -9.89 -5.08
C PHE A 7 -3.62 -10.45 -5.41
N PRO A 8 -2.97 -11.19 -4.49
CA PRO A 8 -3.39 -11.44 -3.11
C PRO A 8 -3.44 -10.14 -2.29
N TYR A 9 -4.21 -10.16 -1.18
CA TYR A 9 -4.23 -9.03 -0.24
C TYR A 9 -2.93 -8.99 0.57
N CYS A 10 -2.44 -7.79 0.89
CA CYS A 10 -1.38 -7.64 1.87
C CYS A 10 -1.93 -7.96 3.27
N ARG A 11 -1.45 -9.06 3.86
CA ARG A 11 -1.87 -9.56 5.17
C ARG A 11 -0.63 -9.90 5.99
N TYR A 12 -0.60 -9.47 7.26
CA TYR A 12 0.56 -9.59 8.12
C TYR A 12 0.19 -10.13 9.50
N TRP A 13 1.06 -10.96 10.05
CA TRP A 13 1.12 -11.20 11.49
C TRP A 13 2.07 -10.18 12.10
N ILE A 14 1.65 -9.51 13.17
CA ILE A 14 2.44 -8.51 13.87
C ILE A 14 2.73 -9.04 15.27
N SER A 15 3.95 -8.84 15.75
CA SER A 15 4.43 -9.25 17.06
C SER A 15 5.44 -8.23 17.60
N GLY A 16 5.67 -8.23 18.91
CA GLY A 16 6.71 -7.40 19.55
C GLY A 16 6.32 -5.94 19.80
N LEU A 17 5.02 -5.60 19.77
CA LEU A 17 4.52 -4.28 20.15
C LEU A 17 4.27 -4.20 21.66
N GLU A 18 4.41 -3.00 22.23
CA GLU A 18 4.00 -2.75 23.61
C GLU A 18 2.48 -2.79 23.72
N SER A 19 1.97 -3.73 24.52
CA SER A 19 0.54 -4.06 24.58
C SER A 19 -0.37 -2.86 24.84
N ASN A 20 0.07 -1.91 25.65
CA ASN A 20 -0.70 -0.75 26.10
C ASN A 20 -0.48 0.53 25.28
N LEU A 21 0.52 0.57 24.40
CA LEU A 21 0.76 1.71 23.53
C LEU A 21 -0.14 1.62 22.30
N LYS A 22 -0.53 2.79 21.76
CA LYS A 22 -1.34 2.88 20.55
C LYS A 22 -0.45 3.06 19.33
N TYR A 23 -0.87 2.43 18.24
CA TYR A 23 -0.17 2.46 16.95
C TYR A 23 -1.17 2.69 15.82
N ILE A 24 -0.73 3.43 14.82
CA ILE A 24 -1.39 3.59 13.53
C ILE A 24 -0.64 2.70 12.54
N LEU A 25 -1.38 1.85 11.83
CA LEU A 25 -0.84 1.09 10.71
C LEU A 25 -1.20 1.78 9.41
N VAL A 26 -0.18 2.04 8.60
CA VAL A 26 -0.30 2.74 7.32
C VAL A 26 0.33 1.89 6.24
N MET A 27 -0.28 1.87 5.05
CA MET A 27 0.31 1.25 3.87
C MET A 27 0.43 2.28 2.76
N ASP A 28 1.62 2.32 2.16
CA ASP A 28 1.82 3.00 0.88
C ASP A 28 2.36 2.01 -0.16
N ILE A 29 2.45 2.49 -1.40
CA ILE A 29 2.95 1.70 -2.53
C ILE A 29 3.97 2.56 -3.26
N SER A 30 5.23 2.15 -3.18
CA SER A 30 6.36 2.89 -3.72
C SER A 30 6.86 2.31 -5.05
N PRO A 31 7.34 3.13 -6.00
CA PRO A 31 7.96 2.62 -7.22
C PRO A 31 9.25 1.86 -6.87
N VAL A 32 9.47 0.72 -7.54
CA VAL A 32 10.67 -0.12 -7.36
C VAL A 32 11.85 0.43 -8.16
N ASP A 33 11.57 0.95 -9.34
CA ASP A 33 12.55 1.43 -10.30
C ASP A 33 11.94 2.57 -11.15
N ASN A 34 12.76 3.13 -12.04
CA ASN A 34 12.37 4.25 -12.90
C ASN A 34 12.07 3.80 -14.34
N PHE A 35 11.53 2.58 -14.50
CA PHE A 35 11.20 2.02 -15.80
C PHE A 35 9.70 1.87 -16.01
N ARG A 36 9.28 2.14 -17.24
CA ARG A 36 8.02 1.63 -17.78
C ARG A 36 8.32 0.29 -18.46
N TYR A 37 7.43 -0.67 -18.31
CA TYR A 37 7.60 -2.03 -18.81
C TYR A 37 6.62 -2.35 -19.94
N LYS A 38 6.93 -3.40 -20.70
CA LYS A 38 5.98 -4.08 -21.58
C LYS A 38 6.15 -5.59 -21.47
N TRP A 39 5.06 -6.31 -21.73
CA TRP A 39 5.08 -7.78 -21.85
C TRP A 39 5.27 -8.13 -23.31
N ASN A 40 6.30 -8.91 -23.63
CA ASN A 40 6.59 -9.32 -25.01
C ASN A 40 5.97 -10.69 -25.38
N GLY A 41 5.20 -11.31 -24.48
CA GLY A 41 4.69 -12.67 -24.63
C GLY A 41 5.42 -13.70 -23.78
N HIS A 42 6.65 -13.43 -23.38
CA HIS A 42 7.51 -14.35 -22.62
C HIS A 42 8.07 -13.74 -21.33
N SER A 43 8.47 -12.47 -21.37
CA SER A 43 9.04 -11.77 -20.23
C SER A 43 8.61 -10.31 -20.17
N TRP A 44 8.78 -9.73 -18.99
CA TRP A 44 8.67 -8.29 -18.78
C TRP A 44 10.00 -7.63 -19.12
N GLU A 45 9.97 -6.64 -20.00
CA GLU A 45 11.16 -5.88 -20.40
C GLU A 45 10.93 -4.37 -20.24
N PRO A 46 11.98 -3.60 -19.87
CA PRO A 46 11.91 -2.15 -19.89
C PRO A 46 11.60 -1.65 -21.30
N SER A 47 10.61 -0.75 -21.41
CA SER A 47 10.19 -0.12 -22.67
C SER A 47 10.38 1.40 -22.69
N GLY A 48 10.80 1.99 -21.58
CA GLY A 48 11.02 3.42 -21.47
C GLY A 48 11.24 3.89 -20.02
N LYS A 49 11.33 5.20 -19.85
CA LYS A 49 11.40 5.86 -18.54
C LYS A 49 10.02 5.86 -17.88
N ALA A 50 9.98 5.65 -16.57
CA ALA A 50 8.75 5.71 -15.80
C ALA A 50 8.14 7.11 -15.78
N GLU A 51 6.82 7.17 -15.73
CA GLU A 51 6.06 8.37 -15.41
C GLU A 51 6.32 8.80 -13.95
N PRO A 52 6.30 10.12 -13.64
CA PRO A 52 6.45 10.59 -12.27
C PRO A 52 5.41 9.96 -11.34
N HIS A 53 5.90 9.35 -10.25
CA HIS A 53 5.05 8.73 -9.25
C HIS A 53 4.22 9.78 -8.49
N VAL A 54 2.95 9.48 -8.25
CA VAL A 54 2.05 10.35 -7.48
C VAL A 54 2.33 10.15 -5.99
N LEU A 55 2.99 11.14 -5.38
CA LEU A 55 3.34 11.12 -3.96
C LEU A 55 2.14 11.45 -3.06
N GLY A 56 2.23 11.07 -1.78
CA GLY A 56 1.34 11.55 -0.72
C GLY A 56 0.04 10.77 -0.52
N ARG A 57 -0.21 9.70 -1.28
CA ARG A 57 -1.36 8.80 -1.06
C ARG A 57 -0.95 7.62 -0.20
N VAL A 58 -1.52 7.54 0.99
CA VAL A 58 -1.37 6.40 1.91
C VAL A 58 -2.74 5.86 2.28
N PHE A 59 -2.80 4.57 2.60
CA PHE A 59 -3.97 3.93 3.18
C PHE A 59 -3.73 3.71 4.67
N ILE A 60 -4.53 4.38 5.52
CA ILE A 60 -4.52 4.15 6.95
C ILE A 60 -5.47 2.99 7.25
N HIS A 61 -5.01 1.99 8.01
CA HIS A 61 -5.85 0.86 8.40
C HIS A 61 -7.04 1.37 9.22
N PRO A 62 -8.31 1.01 8.90
CA PRO A 62 -9.50 1.60 9.52
C PRO A 62 -9.59 1.47 11.06
N GLU A 63 -8.91 0.47 11.58
CA GLU A 63 -8.80 0.11 12.99
C GLU A 63 -7.72 0.96 13.71
N SER A 64 -7.03 1.86 13.01
CA SER A 64 -6.08 2.79 13.60
C SER A 64 -6.78 4.02 14.23
N PRO A 65 -6.25 4.57 15.34
CA PRO A 65 -5.20 4.00 16.18
C PRO A 65 -5.75 2.86 17.06
N SER A 66 -4.97 1.80 17.20
CA SER A 66 -5.29 0.66 18.07
C SER A 66 -4.10 0.26 18.93
N THR A 67 -4.36 -0.47 20.02
CA THR A 67 -3.29 -0.88 20.95
C THR A 67 -2.37 -1.93 20.33
N GLY A 68 -1.14 -2.06 20.84
CA GLY A 68 -0.24 -3.15 20.46
C GLY A 68 -0.90 -4.51 20.66
N HIS A 69 -1.62 -4.70 21.78
CA HIS A 69 -2.39 -5.91 22.05
C HIS A 69 -3.41 -6.22 20.93
N TYR A 70 -4.17 -5.21 20.48
CA TYR A 70 -5.14 -5.38 19.40
C TYR A 70 -4.48 -5.83 18.10
N TRP A 71 -3.40 -5.16 17.68
CA TRP A 71 -2.71 -5.46 16.43
C TRP A 71 -2.03 -6.83 16.40
N MET A 72 -1.59 -7.33 17.55
CA MET A 72 -0.95 -8.64 17.66
C MET A 72 -1.95 -9.80 17.85
N HIS A 73 -3.23 -9.51 18.11
CA HIS A 73 -4.21 -10.54 18.43
C HIS A 73 -4.59 -11.44 17.25
N GLN A 74 -4.61 -10.89 16.03
CA GLN A 74 -4.97 -11.62 14.82
C GLN A 74 -4.28 -11.00 13.58
N PRO A 75 -4.23 -11.69 12.43
CA PRO A 75 -3.64 -11.15 11.23
C PRO A 75 -4.31 -9.85 10.77
N VAL A 76 -3.51 -8.83 10.52
CA VAL A 76 -3.94 -7.55 9.97
C VAL A 76 -4.05 -7.65 8.45
N SER A 77 -5.12 -7.14 7.85
CA SER A 77 -5.40 -7.27 6.42
C SER A 77 -5.75 -5.94 5.77
N PHE A 78 -5.02 -5.57 4.73
CA PHE A 78 -5.27 -4.37 3.94
C PHE A 78 -6.22 -4.63 2.75
N TYR A 79 -7.15 -5.58 2.88
CA TYR A 79 -8.06 -6.00 1.80
C TYR A 79 -9.00 -4.88 1.28
N LYS A 80 -9.22 -3.82 2.07
CA LYS A 80 -10.01 -2.65 1.67
C LYS A 80 -9.23 -1.64 0.82
N LEU A 81 -7.89 -1.74 0.79
CA LEU A 81 -7.05 -0.86 -0.01
C LEU A 81 -7.37 -1.05 -1.50
N LYS A 82 -7.55 0.07 -2.20
CA LYS A 82 -7.86 0.12 -3.63
C LYS A 82 -6.78 0.88 -4.40
N LEU A 83 -6.47 0.35 -5.58
CA LEU A 83 -5.56 0.91 -6.57
C LEU A 83 -6.36 1.51 -7.72
N THR A 84 -5.92 2.64 -8.27
CA THR A 84 -6.56 3.27 -9.42
C THR A 84 -5.50 3.80 -10.38
N ASN A 85 -5.83 3.84 -11.66
CA ASN A 85 -5.03 4.57 -12.66
C ASN A 85 -5.66 5.90 -13.08
N ASN A 86 -6.68 6.35 -12.33
CA ASN A 86 -7.23 7.68 -12.48
C ASN A 86 -6.36 8.67 -11.68
N THR A 87 -5.57 9.49 -12.37
CA THR A 87 -4.71 10.50 -11.72
C THR A 87 -5.49 11.61 -11.03
N LEU A 88 -6.78 11.77 -11.36
CA LEU A 88 -7.70 12.73 -10.75
C LEU A 88 -8.62 12.07 -9.71
N ASP A 89 -8.21 10.97 -9.09
CA ASP A 89 -9.00 10.28 -8.08
C ASP A 89 -9.27 11.17 -6.85
N GLN A 90 -10.54 11.32 -6.50
CA GLN A 90 -11.02 12.08 -5.33
C GLN A 90 -11.45 11.17 -4.17
N GLU A 91 -11.55 9.85 -4.40
CA GLU A 91 -11.97 8.87 -3.39
C GLU A 91 -10.84 8.49 -2.43
N GLY A 92 -9.61 8.95 -2.69
CA GLY A 92 -8.45 8.69 -1.84
C GLY A 92 -7.79 7.35 -2.11
N HIS A 93 -8.08 6.73 -3.25
CA HIS A 93 -7.40 5.50 -3.66
C HIS A 93 -5.92 5.75 -3.95
N ILE A 94 -5.11 4.70 -3.84
CA ILE A 94 -3.70 4.77 -4.23
C ILE A 94 -3.62 4.83 -5.76
N ILE A 95 -3.04 5.92 -6.28
CA ILE A 95 -2.90 6.15 -7.71
C ILE A 95 -1.59 5.51 -8.19
N LEU A 96 -1.70 4.62 -9.17
CA LEU A 96 -0.56 3.97 -9.82
C LEU A 96 -0.63 4.16 -11.33
N HIS A 97 0.53 4.17 -11.98
CA HIS A 97 0.62 4.15 -13.43
C HIS A 97 0.65 2.69 -13.91
N SER A 98 -0.08 2.40 -14.98
CA SER A 98 -0.04 1.09 -15.61
C SER A 98 1.39 0.77 -16.07
N MET A 99 1.78 -0.50 -16.07
CA MET A 99 3.06 -0.97 -16.60
C MET A 99 4.30 -0.48 -15.82
N HIS A 100 4.16 -0.26 -14.52
CA HIS A 100 5.25 0.07 -13.61
C HIS A 100 5.35 -0.99 -12.51
N ARG A 101 6.52 -1.09 -11.90
CA ARG A 101 6.76 -1.99 -10.77
C ARG A 101 6.68 -1.24 -9.46
N TYR A 102 5.97 -1.83 -8.51
CA TYR A 102 5.71 -1.23 -7.21
C TYR A 102 5.96 -2.21 -6.07
N LEU A 103 6.31 -1.66 -4.91
CA LEU A 103 6.48 -2.36 -3.65
C LEU A 103 5.50 -1.79 -2.62
N PRO A 104 4.51 -2.57 -2.16
CA PRO A 104 3.72 -2.23 -0.98
C PRO A 104 4.61 -2.19 0.26
N ARG A 105 4.47 -1.16 1.09
CA ARG A 105 5.23 -1.03 2.34
C ARG A 105 4.27 -0.84 3.50
N LEU A 106 4.44 -1.66 4.53
CA LEU A 106 3.76 -1.51 5.81
C LEU A 106 4.57 -0.57 6.70
N HIS A 107 3.90 0.45 7.23
CA HIS A 107 4.45 1.39 8.20
C HIS A 107 3.69 1.25 9.51
N LEU A 108 4.42 1.24 10.62
CA LEU A 108 3.88 1.21 11.96
C LEU A 108 4.32 2.49 12.67
N VAL A 109 3.35 3.32 13.06
CA VAL A 109 3.60 4.64 13.63
C VAL A 109 3.05 4.66 15.05
N PRO A 110 3.88 4.91 16.08
CA PRO A 110 3.38 5.16 17.43
C PRO A 110 2.41 6.34 17.42
N ALA A 111 1.23 6.15 17.98
CA ALA A 111 0.32 7.26 18.26
C ALA A 111 0.68 7.81 19.63
N GLU A 112 1.29 8.99 19.68
CA GLU A 112 1.54 9.70 20.94
C GLU A 112 0.20 9.99 21.66
N LYS A 113 0.29 10.17 22.99
CA LYS A 113 -0.84 10.62 23.80
C LYS A 113 -1.08 12.11 23.62
#